data_AF-A0A2P2M8V4-F1
#
_entry.id   AF-A0A2P2M8V4-F1
#
_cell.length_a   1.000
_cell.length_b   1.000
_cell.length_c   1.000
_cell.angle_alpha   90.00
_cell.angle_beta   90.00
_cell.angle_gamma   90.00
#
_symmetry.space_group_name_H-M   'P 1'
#
loop_
_entity.id
_entity.type
_entity.pdbx_description
1 polymer ?
#
loop_
_entity_poly.entity_id
_entity_poly.type
_entity_poly.pdbx_seq_one_letter_code
_entity_poly.pdbx_strand_id
1 'polypeptide(L)'
;MIWSQITDLPFSLYSTFVIEARHGFNKQTIWLFLRDLLKRICISIILGPPIVSAIILIVQKGGPYLAIYLWAFMFVLSLVMMTLYPILIAPFFNKFTPLPDGELRTKIENLASILKFPLKKLFVVDGSTRSSHSNAYMYGFFKNKRIVLYDTLIQQCKNDEEIVAVIGHELGHWKLNHTLYSFVAMQILTLLQFGGYTLVRNSTDLFQSFGFDTQPVLIGLIIFQHTVIPVQHLVSFGLNLVSRSFEFQADAFAKNLGYASSLRAALVKLQEENLSAMNTDPWYSAYHYSHPPLVERLAALDELEKKTR
;
A
#
# COMPACT_ATOMS: atom_id res chain seq x y z
N MET A 1 3.87 14.46 -16.48
CA MET A 1 4.01 12.99 -16.35
C MET A 1 5.23 12.45 -17.09
N ILE A 2 5.48 12.78 -18.37
CA ILE A 2 6.67 12.26 -19.08
C ILE A 2 7.98 12.91 -18.59
N TRP A 3 7.97 14.23 -18.37
CA TRP A 3 9.14 14.95 -17.86
C TRP A 3 9.65 14.40 -16.53
N SER A 4 8.75 14.19 -15.55
CA SER A 4 9.13 13.62 -14.25
C SER A 4 9.73 12.23 -14.38
N GLN A 5 9.19 11.38 -15.27
CA GLN A 5 9.78 10.06 -15.52
C GLN A 5 11.21 10.15 -16.05
N ILE A 6 11.52 11.14 -16.90
CA ILE A 6 12.87 11.35 -17.42
C ILE A 6 13.81 11.82 -16.30
N THR A 7 13.36 12.76 -15.46
CA THR A 7 14.19 13.29 -14.37
C THR A 7 14.40 12.28 -13.24
N ASP A 8 13.44 11.39 -13.01
CA ASP A 8 13.50 10.36 -11.96
C ASP A 8 14.28 9.12 -12.43
N LEU A 9 14.42 8.92 -13.74
CA LEU A 9 15.06 7.73 -14.31
C LEU A 9 16.51 7.51 -13.82
N PRO A 10 17.39 8.53 -13.75
CA PRO A 10 18.74 8.36 -13.22
C PRO A 10 18.76 7.85 -11.78
N PHE A 11 17.88 8.40 -10.93
CA PHE A 11 17.77 7.99 -9.53
C PHE A 11 17.20 6.57 -9.40
N SER A 12 16.20 6.22 -10.20
CA SER A 12 15.61 4.88 -10.21
C SER A 12 16.62 3.82 -10.68
N LEU A 13 17.41 4.12 -11.71
CA LEU A 13 18.50 3.26 -12.18
C LEU A 13 19.58 3.10 -11.11
N TYR A 14 20.00 4.19 -10.47
CA TYR A 14 21.01 4.15 -9.41
C TYR A 14 20.52 3.34 -8.19
N SER A 15 19.30 3.59 -7.73
CA SER A 15 18.69 2.82 -6.63
C SER A 15 18.68 1.33 -6.96
N THR A 16 18.24 0.95 -8.16
CA THR A 16 18.03 -0.45 -8.55
C THR A 16 19.34 -1.19 -8.87
N PHE A 17 20.18 -0.59 -9.72
CA PHE A 17 21.35 -1.28 -10.29
C PHE A 17 22.66 -0.95 -9.58
N VAL A 18 22.65 -0.01 -8.62
CA VAL A 18 23.82 0.30 -7.77
C VAL A 18 23.54 -0.02 -6.32
N ILE A 19 22.51 0.56 -5.69
CA ILE A 19 22.24 0.36 -4.26
C ILE A 19 21.72 -1.07 -4.02
N GLU A 20 20.56 -1.41 -4.55
CA GLU A 20 19.93 -2.73 -4.36
C GLU A 20 20.82 -3.87 -4.88
N ALA A 21 21.53 -3.65 -5.99
CA ALA A 21 22.47 -4.63 -6.54
C ALA A 21 23.68 -4.87 -5.62
N ARG A 22 24.24 -3.81 -5.01
CA ARG A 22 25.35 -3.92 -4.05
C ARG A 22 24.97 -4.74 -2.83
N HIS A 23 23.72 -4.63 -2.39
CA HIS A 23 23.20 -5.37 -1.24
C HIS A 23 22.59 -6.72 -1.62
N GLY A 24 22.67 -7.14 -2.89
CA GLY A 24 22.21 -8.46 -3.34
C GLY A 24 20.68 -8.60 -3.51
N PHE A 25 19.93 -7.52 -3.32
CA PHE A 25 18.48 -7.49 -3.42
C PHE A 25 17.97 -7.48 -4.85
N ASN A 26 18.63 -6.74 -5.74
CA ASN A 26 18.17 -6.63 -7.12
C ASN A 26 18.31 -7.96 -7.86
N LYS A 27 17.20 -8.48 -8.40
CA LYS A 27 17.17 -9.67 -9.26
C LYS A 27 16.75 -9.35 -10.70
N GLN A 28 16.37 -8.10 -10.98
CA GLN A 28 15.88 -7.72 -12.30
C GLN A 28 17.02 -7.41 -13.27
N THR A 29 16.82 -7.76 -14.55
CA THR A 29 17.69 -7.32 -15.64
C THR A 29 17.30 -5.92 -16.11
N ILE A 30 18.23 -5.22 -16.77
CA ILE A 30 17.94 -3.91 -17.37
C ILE A 30 16.79 -3.98 -18.38
N TRP A 31 16.68 -5.09 -19.11
CA TRP A 31 15.58 -5.30 -20.05
C TRP A 31 14.23 -5.45 -19.35
N LEU A 32 14.18 -6.21 -18.26
CA LEU A 32 12.97 -6.32 -17.44
C LEU A 32 12.55 -4.96 -16.88
N PHE A 33 13.51 -4.19 -16.37
CA PHE A 33 13.29 -2.84 -15.85
C PHE A 33 12.70 -1.90 -16.91
N LEU A 34 13.31 -1.84 -18.11
CA LEU A 34 12.83 -0.99 -19.21
C LEU A 34 11.46 -1.43 -19.71
N ARG A 35 11.21 -2.74 -19.81
CA ARG A 35 9.89 -3.28 -20.18
C ARG A 35 8.84 -2.86 -19.16
N ASP A 36 9.13 -2.98 -17.88
CA ASP A 36 8.20 -2.58 -16.82
C ASP A 36 7.98 -1.05 -16.80
N LEU A 37 9.02 -0.25 -17.08
CA LEU A 37 8.88 1.19 -17.25
C LEU A 37 7.92 1.53 -18.40
N LEU A 38 8.10 0.92 -19.57
CA LEU A 38 7.21 1.13 -20.72
C LEU A 38 5.78 0.70 -20.41
N LYS A 39 5.58 -0.45 -19.75
CA LYS A 39 4.26 -0.90 -19.30
C LYS A 39 3.58 0.12 -18.38
N ARG A 40 4.32 0.67 -17.40
CA ARG A 40 3.79 1.72 -16.49
C ARG A 40 3.39 2.99 -17.25
N ILE A 41 4.21 3.42 -18.21
CA ILE A 41 3.91 4.58 -19.07
C ILE A 41 2.65 4.32 -19.89
N CYS A 42 2.54 3.15 -20.54
CA CYS A 42 1.36 2.79 -21.34
C CYS A 42 0.08 2.81 -20.50
N ILE A 43 0.09 2.20 -19.31
CA ILE A 43 -1.07 2.21 -18.40
C ILE A 43 -1.43 3.65 -17.99
N SER A 44 -0.42 4.48 -17.70
CA SER A 44 -0.63 5.88 -17.34
C SER A 44 -1.24 6.70 -18.48
N ILE A 45 -0.83 6.45 -19.72
CA ILE A 45 -1.39 7.10 -20.91
C ILE A 45 -2.81 6.61 -21.22
N ILE A 46 -3.12 5.35 -20.93
CA ILE A 46 -4.46 4.79 -21.17
C ILE A 46 -5.45 5.29 -20.11
N LEU A 47 -5.07 5.29 -18.83
CA LEU A 47 -5.97 5.64 -17.74
C LEU A 47 -5.99 7.15 -17.43
N GLY A 48 -4.85 7.83 -17.54
CA GLY A 48 -4.69 9.22 -17.12
C GLY A 48 -5.57 10.22 -17.87
N PRO A 49 -5.49 10.33 -19.21
CA PRO A 49 -6.25 11.31 -19.99
C PRO A 49 -7.77 11.21 -19.80
N PRO A 50 -8.41 10.01 -19.81
CA PRO A 50 -9.85 9.92 -19.52
C PRO A 50 -10.21 10.43 -18.12
N ILE A 51 -9.43 10.07 -17.09
CA ILE A 51 -9.64 10.51 -15.71
C ILE A 51 -9.49 12.03 -15.60
N VAL A 52 -8.40 12.58 -16.14
CA VAL A 52 -8.14 14.03 -16.12
C VAL A 52 -9.21 14.80 -16.89
N SER A 53 -9.64 14.29 -18.04
CA SER A 53 -10.72 14.91 -18.83
C SER A 53 -12.03 14.93 -18.06
N ALA A 54 -12.39 13.82 -17.39
CA ALA A 54 -13.57 13.77 -16.53
C ALA A 54 -13.50 14.77 -15.38
N ILE A 55 -12.35 14.88 -14.71
CA ILE A 55 -12.12 15.88 -13.64
C ILE A 55 -12.30 17.29 -14.20
N ILE A 56 -11.69 17.62 -15.34
CA ILE A 56 -11.81 18.96 -15.96
C ILE A 56 -13.28 19.30 -16.24
N LEU A 57 -14.02 18.36 -16.84
CA LEU A 57 -15.45 18.54 -17.13
C LEU A 57 -16.28 18.74 -15.85
N ILE A 58 -15.98 17.98 -14.78
CA ILE A 58 -16.65 18.14 -13.49
C ILE A 58 -16.34 19.51 -12.88
N VAL A 59 -15.10 19.99 -12.92
CA VAL A 59 -14.76 21.32 -12.41
C VAL A 59 -15.47 22.43 -13.19
N GLN A 60 -15.51 22.32 -14.51
CA GLN A 60 -16.16 23.31 -15.37
C GLN A 60 -17.69 23.35 -15.17
N LYS A 61 -18.33 22.20 -14.92
CA LYS A 61 -19.81 22.09 -14.84
C LYS A 61 -20.36 21.94 -13.42
N GLY A 62 -19.52 21.72 -12.42
CA GLY A 62 -19.92 21.23 -11.09
C GLY A 62 -20.68 22.22 -10.20
N GLY A 63 -20.82 23.49 -10.60
CA GLY A 63 -21.65 24.46 -9.89
C GLY A 63 -21.30 24.60 -8.39
N PRO A 64 -22.28 24.78 -7.49
CA PRO A 64 -22.05 24.92 -6.05
C PRO A 64 -21.71 23.60 -5.33
N TYR A 65 -22.08 22.45 -5.89
CA TYR A 65 -21.84 21.12 -5.30
C TYR A 65 -20.57 20.44 -5.85
N LEU A 66 -19.63 21.22 -6.40
CA LEU A 66 -18.42 20.71 -7.05
C LEU A 66 -17.68 19.67 -6.21
N ALA A 67 -17.47 19.97 -4.92
CA ALA A 67 -16.76 19.08 -4.02
C ALA A 67 -17.38 17.67 -3.96
N ILE A 68 -18.72 17.60 -3.92
CA ILE A 68 -19.47 16.33 -3.89
C ILE A 68 -19.32 15.58 -5.20
N TYR A 69 -19.39 16.27 -6.35
CA TYR A 69 -19.23 15.62 -7.66
C TYR A 69 -17.82 15.08 -7.89
N LEU A 70 -16.78 15.85 -7.53
CA LEU A 70 -15.39 15.38 -7.59
C LEU A 70 -15.16 14.21 -6.65
N TRP A 71 -15.65 14.32 -5.41
CA TRP A 71 -15.54 13.25 -4.43
C TRP A 71 -16.26 11.98 -4.91
N ALA A 72 -17.49 12.07 -5.39
CA ALA A 72 -18.26 10.93 -5.87
C ALA A 72 -17.58 10.24 -7.06
N PHE A 73 -17.05 11.02 -7.99
CA PHE A 73 -16.27 10.49 -9.11
C PHE A 73 -15.02 9.74 -8.62
N MET A 74 -14.23 10.34 -7.73
CA MET A 74 -13.02 9.71 -7.19
C MET A 74 -13.33 8.50 -6.31
N PHE A 75 -14.43 8.53 -5.57
CA PHE A 75 -14.93 7.42 -4.77
C PHE A 75 -15.24 6.22 -5.68
N VAL A 76 -16.05 6.41 -6.72
CA VAL A 76 -16.35 5.36 -7.70
C VAL A 76 -15.09 4.85 -8.38
N LEU A 77 -14.22 5.76 -8.83
CA LEU A 77 -12.93 5.40 -9.43
C LEU A 77 -12.09 4.54 -8.48
N SER A 78 -12.03 4.89 -7.19
CA SER A 78 -11.26 4.14 -6.20
C SER A 78 -11.79 2.71 -6.00
N LEU A 79 -13.12 2.52 -5.98
CA LEU A 79 -13.75 1.20 -5.89
C LEU A 79 -13.48 0.35 -7.15
N VAL A 80 -13.56 0.98 -8.33
CA VAL A 80 -13.22 0.35 -9.60
C VAL A 80 -11.76 -0.08 -9.60
N MET A 81 -10.84 0.81 -9.24
CA MET A 81 -9.40 0.52 -9.22
C MET A 81 -9.01 -0.51 -8.18
N MET A 82 -9.64 -0.52 -7.00
CA MET A 82 -9.44 -1.54 -5.96
C MET A 82 -9.83 -2.95 -6.45
N THR A 83 -10.75 -3.05 -7.41
CA THR A 83 -11.13 -4.31 -8.06
C THR A 83 -10.25 -4.62 -9.27
N LEU A 84 -10.03 -3.63 -10.13
CA LEU A 84 -9.36 -3.77 -11.42
C LEU A 84 -7.85 -3.98 -11.26
N TYR A 85 -7.22 -3.31 -10.28
CA TYR A 85 -5.77 -3.38 -10.08
C TYR A 85 -5.28 -4.82 -9.87
N PRO A 86 -5.74 -5.58 -8.87
CA PRO A 86 -5.21 -6.91 -8.64
C PRO A 86 -5.64 -7.95 -9.69
N ILE A 87 -6.67 -7.67 -10.49
CA ILE A 87 -7.19 -8.61 -11.50
C ILE A 87 -6.54 -8.40 -12.88
N LEU A 88 -6.30 -7.15 -13.27
CA LEU A 88 -5.80 -6.81 -14.61
C LEU A 88 -4.41 -6.18 -14.58
N ILE A 89 -4.17 -5.23 -13.67
CA ILE A 89 -2.93 -4.46 -13.66
C ILE A 89 -1.79 -5.27 -13.04
N ALA A 90 -1.96 -5.80 -11.83
CA ALA A 90 -0.90 -6.55 -11.16
C ALA A 90 -0.45 -7.79 -11.97
N PRO A 91 -1.35 -8.59 -12.57
CA PRO A 91 -0.97 -9.73 -13.41
C PRO A 91 -0.26 -9.34 -14.72
N PHE A 92 -0.36 -8.08 -15.15
CA PHE A 92 0.39 -7.59 -16.30
C PHE A 92 1.89 -7.40 -16.00
N PHE A 93 2.24 -7.25 -14.71
CA PHE A 93 3.62 -7.13 -14.24
C PHE A 93 4.14 -8.46 -13.69
N ASN A 94 3.37 -9.12 -12.83
CA ASN A 94 3.80 -10.30 -12.10
C ASN A 94 3.01 -11.54 -12.52
N LYS A 95 3.64 -12.70 -12.46
CA LYS A 95 2.98 -13.98 -12.64
C LYS A 95 2.34 -14.41 -11.33
N PHE A 96 1.04 -14.68 -11.38
CA PHE A 96 0.29 -15.24 -10.26
C PHE A 96 -0.03 -16.69 -10.56
N THR A 97 0.45 -17.61 -9.72
CA THR A 97 0.16 -19.03 -9.80
C THR A 97 -0.58 -19.48 -8.55
N PRO A 98 -1.55 -20.41 -8.62
CA PRO A 98 -2.14 -21.00 -7.43
C PRO A 98 -1.05 -21.57 -6.52
N LEU A 99 -1.21 -21.42 -5.19
CA LEU A 99 -0.31 -22.10 -4.26
C LEU A 99 -0.43 -23.62 -4.48
N PRO A 100 0.68 -24.35 -4.65
CA PRO A 100 0.65 -25.79 -4.82
C PRO A 100 -0.04 -26.50 -3.65
N ASP A 101 -0.62 -27.66 -3.93
CA ASP A 101 -1.17 -28.51 -2.87
C ASP A 101 -0.04 -29.00 -1.96
N GLY A 102 -0.27 -28.93 -0.65
CA GLY A 102 0.73 -29.25 0.36
C GLY A 102 0.30 -28.87 1.78
N GLU A 103 1.22 -29.06 2.72
CA GLU A 103 0.98 -28.81 4.15
C GLU A 103 0.67 -27.32 4.40
N LEU A 104 1.51 -26.41 3.91
CA LEU A 104 1.29 -24.96 4.01
C LEU A 104 -0.09 -24.51 3.55
N ARG A 105 -0.51 -24.98 2.36
CA ARG A 105 -1.83 -24.65 1.80
C ARG A 105 -2.95 -25.11 2.74
N THR A 106 -2.86 -26.34 3.22
CA THR A 106 -3.84 -26.93 4.13
C THR A 106 -3.93 -26.15 5.44
N LYS A 107 -2.78 -25.75 6.02
CA LYS A 107 -2.76 -24.93 7.24
C LYS A 107 -3.41 -23.56 7.04
N ILE A 108 -3.13 -22.89 5.93
CA ILE A 108 -3.73 -21.58 5.60
C ILE A 108 -5.24 -21.71 5.39
N GLU A 109 -5.69 -22.72 4.64
CA GLU A 109 -7.11 -22.97 4.39
C GLU A 109 -7.86 -23.30 5.69
N ASN A 110 -7.25 -24.08 6.59
CA ASN A 110 -7.80 -24.37 7.92
C ASN A 110 -7.91 -23.11 8.77
N LEU A 111 -6.87 -22.28 8.83
CA LEU A 111 -6.90 -21.02 9.57
C LEU A 111 -7.98 -20.07 9.03
N ALA A 112 -8.07 -19.93 7.71
CA ALA A 112 -9.12 -19.16 7.07
C ALA A 112 -10.52 -19.68 7.41
N SER A 113 -10.71 -21.01 7.42
CA SER A 113 -11.96 -21.66 7.78
C SER A 113 -12.37 -21.38 9.24
N ILE A 114 -11.45 -21.53 10.19
CA ILE A 114 -11.67 -21.23 11.63
C ILE A 114 -12.12 -19.78 11.80
N LEU A 115 -11.49 -18.85 11.09
CA LEU A 115 -11.81 -17.43 11.15
C LEU A 115 -13.03 -17.03 10.31
N LYS A 116 -13.65 -17.99 9.61
CA LYS A 116 -14.75 -17.79 8.65
C LYS A 116 -14.39 -16.74 7.58
N PHE A 117 -13.12 -16.68 7.21
CA PHE A 117 -12.64 -15.85 6.13
C PHE A 117 -13.09 -16.47 4.79
N PRO A 118 -13.79 -15.71 3.92
CA PRO A 118 -14.33 -16.24 2.67
C PRO A 118 -13.23 -16.36 1.59
N LEU A 119 -12.24 -17.20 1.85
CA LEU A 119 -11.13 -17.49 0.96
C LEU A 119 -11.66 -18.14 -0.32
N LYS A 120 -11.39 -17.51 -1.47
CA LYS A 120 -11.71 -18.06 -2.78
C LYS A 120 -10.51 -18.61 -3.52
N LYS A 121 -9.37 -17.91 -3.43
CA LYS A 121 -8.13 -18.33 -4.10
C LYS A 121 -6.92 -17.93 -3.26
N LEU A 122 -5.93 -18.81 -3.26
CA LEU A 122 -4.63 -18.61 -2.64
C LEU A 122 -3.57 -18.66 -3.74
N PHE A 123 -2.81 -17.59 -3.88
CA PHE A 123 -1.83 -17.41 -4.95
C PHE A 123 -0.42 -17.21 -4.40
N VAL A 124 0.55 -17.59 -5.22
CA VAL A 124 1.94 -17.18 -5.11
C VAL A 124 2.24 -16.20 -6.24
N VAL A 125 2.91 -15.10 -5.91
CA VAL A 125 3.43 -14.12 -6.87
C VAL A 125 4.94 -14.26 -7.00
N ASP A 126 5.45 -14.16 -8.22
CA ASP A 126 6.87 -14.28 -8.57
C ASP A 126 7.70 -13.01 -8.22
N GLY A 127 7.64 -12.59 -6.95
CA GLY A 127 8.36 -11.42 -6.43
C GLY A 127 9.88 -11.53 -6.63
N SER A 128 10.42 -12.75 -6.56
CA SER A 128 11.83 -13.07 -6.77
C SER A 128 12.38 -12.62 -8.13
N THR A 129 11.52 -12.41 -9.14
CA THR A 129 11.93 -11.89 -10.45
C THR A 129 12.45 -10.45 -10.40
N ARG A 130 12.07 -9.70 -9.36
CA ARG A 130 12.42 -8.27 -9.21
C ARG A 130 13.33 -8.03 -8.03
N SER A 131 13.02 -8.62 -6.88
CA SER A 131 13.75 -8.41 -5.64
C SER A 131 13.70 -9.63 -4.73
N SER A 132 14.66 -9.77 -3.83
CA SER A 132 14.57 -10.77 -2.75
C SER A 132 13.72 -10.33 -1.55
N HIS A 133 13.02 -9.19 -1.62
CA HIS A 133 12.10 -8.78 -0.56
C HIS A 133 10.88 -9.69 -0.46
N SER A 134 10.42 -9.90 0.77
CA SER A 134 9.29 -10.78 1.10
C SER A 134 8.10 -10.02 1.63
N ASN A 135 6.91 -10.50 1.25
CA ASN A 135 5.64 -9.91 1.64
C ASN A 135 4.50 -10.93 1.50
N ALA A 136 3.38 -10.64 2.14
CA ALA A 136 2.10 -11.29 1.92
C ALA A 136 1.01 -10.22 1.99
N TYR A 137 -0.06 -10.39 1.22
CA TYR A 137 -1.18 -9.46 1.30
C TYR A 137 -2.49 -10.11 0.91
N MET A 138 -3.58 -9.47 1.32
CA MET A 138 -4.93 -9.91 1.02
C MET A 138 -5.70 -8.85 0.24
N TYR A 139 -6.58 -9.29 -0.64
CA TYR A 139 -7.46 -8.38 -1.37
C TYR A 139 -8.80 -9.02 -1.73
N GLY A 140 -9.70 -8.20 -2.26
CA GLY A 140 -11.01 -8.61 -2.76
C GLY A 140 -12.18 -8.07 -1.94
N PHE A 141 -13.37 -8.16 -2.51
CA PHE A 141 -14.61 -7.64 -1.93
C PHE A 141 -15.53 -8.77 -1.45
N PHE A 142 -16.26 -8.50 -0.37
CA PHE A 142 -17.30 -9.38 0.18
C PHE A 142 -16.81 -10.84 0.31
N LYS A 143 -17.46 -11.76 -0.40
CA LYS A 143 -17.21 -13.21 -0.37
C LYS A 143 -16.13 -13.68 -1.35
N ASN A 144 -15.44 -12.77 -2.04
CA ASN A 144 -14.41 -13.08 -3.03
C ASN A 144 -13.04 -12.58 -2.54
N LYS A 145 -12.60 -13.10 -1.40
CA LYS A 145 -11.30 -12.74 -0.82
C LYS A 145 -10.21 -13.66 -1.33
N ARG A 146 -9.02 -13.09 -1.50
CA ARG A 146 -7.84 -13.78 -2.02
C ARG A 146 -6.64 -13.44 -1.15
N ILE A 147 -5.77 -14.42 -0.97
CA ILE A 147 -4.49 -14.27 -0.28
C ILE A 147 -3.39 -14.43 -1.34
N VAL A 148 -2.38 -13.58 -1.28
CA VAL A 148 -1.19 -13.64 -2.13
C VAL A 148 0.05 -13.71 -1.25
N LEU A 149 0.86 -14.72 -1.49
CA LEU A 149 2.18 -14.90 -0.88
C LEU A 149 3.25 -14.56 -1.90
N TYR A 150 4.32 -13.88 -1.49
CA TYR A 150 5.52 -13.78 -2.33
C TYR A 150 6.25 -15.12 -2.29
N ASP A 151 6.78 -15.55 -3.42
CA ASP A 151 7.65 -16.73 -3.50
C ASP A 151 8.89 -16.61 -2.60
N THR A 152 9.46 -15.41 -2.48
CA THR A 152 10.56 -15.10 -1.57
C THR A 152 10.20 -15.38 -0.11
N LEU A 153 8.95 -15.07 0.31
CA LEU A 153 8.49 -15.32 1.68
C LEU A 153 8.52 -16.82 1.98
N ILE A 154 8.03 -17.63 1.03
CA ILE A 154 8.01 -19.10 1.15
C ILE A 154 9.44 -19.66 1.15
N GLN A 155 10.35 -19.08 0.37
CA GLN A 155 11.75 -19.52 0.32
C GLN A 155 12.53 -19.16 1.59
N GLN A 156 12.28 -17.99 2.17
CA GLN A 156 12.98 -17.52 3.38
C GLN A 156 12.44 -18.18 4.64
N CYS A 157 11.12 -18.23 4.80
CA CYS A 157 10.47 -18.90 5.92
C CYS A 157 10.47 -20.42 5.74
N LYS A 158 11.59 -21.07 6.11
CA LYS A 158 11.75 -22.54 6.09
C LYS A 158 10.73 -23.31 6.93
N ASN A 159 10.00 -22.65 7.82
CA ASN A 159 8.95 -23.26 8.64
C ASN A 159 7.59 -22.70 8.25
N ASP A 160 6.68 -23.59 7.83
CA ASP A 160 5.32 -23.23 7.45
C ASP A 160 4.57 -22.49 8.57
N GLU A 161 4.86 -22.77 9.85
CA GLU A 161 4.23 -22.08 10.99
C GLU A 161 4.57 -20.58 11.04
N GLU A 162 5.76 -20.18 10.57
CA GLU A 162 6.14 -18.77 10.45
C GLU A 162 5.25 -18.06 9.41
N ILE A 163 5.01 -18.72 8.27
CA ILE A 163 4.16 -18.17 7.19
C ILE A 163 2.70 -18.13 7.65
N VAL A 164 2.22 -19.17 8.32
CA VAL A 164 0.86 -19.21 8.87
C VAL A 164 0.67 -18.12 9.92
N ALA A 165 1.68 -17.82 10.73
CA ALA A 165 1.65 -16.73 11.69
C ALA A 165 1.56 -15.35 11.02
N VAL A 166 2.33 -15.12 9.95
CA VAL A 166 2.21 -13.90 9.11
C VAL A 166 0.82 -13.79 8.51
N ILE A 167 0.25 -14.90 7.99
CA ILE A 167 -1.13 -14.92 7.50
C ILE A 167 -2.15 -14.67 8.64
N GLY A 168 -1.88 -15.15 9.85
CA GLY A 168 -2.69 -14.85 11.03
C GLY A 168 -2.71 -13.36 11.35
N HIS A 169 -1.57 -12.69 11.27
CA HIS A 169 -1.44 -11.23 11.38
C HIS A 169 -2.25 -10.52 10.27
N GLU A 170 -2.08 -10.90 9.01
CA GLU A 170 -2.84 -10.36 7.89
C GLU A 170 -4.36 -10.51 8.11
N LEU A 171 -4.81 -11.71 8.51
CA LEU A 171 -6.21 -11.99 8.83
C LEU A 171 -6.72 -11.15 10.01
N GLY A 172 -5.84 -10.71 10.91
CA GLY A 172 -6.12 -9.71 11.93
C GLY A 172 -6.56 -8.37 11.35
N HIS A 173 -5.85 -7.84 10.34
CA HIS A 173 -6.28 -6.61 9.65
C HIS A 173 -7.66 -6.73 9.02
N TRP A 174 -7.97 -7.88 8.44
CA TRP A 174 -9.30 -8.14 7.92
C TRP A 174 -10.35 -8.23 9.02
N LYS A 175 -10.09 -8.99 10.08
CA LYS A 175 -11.05 -9.24 11.16
C LYS A 175 -11.40 -7.96 11.92
N LEU A 176 -10.42 -7.08 12.10
CA LEU A 176 -10.55 -5.80 12.79
C LEU A 176 -10.95 -4.65 11.85
N ASN A 177 -11.25 -4.93 10.58
CA ASN A 177 -11.69 -3.95 9.58
C ASN A 177 -10.71 -2.78 9.35
N HIS A 178 -9.40 -2.98 9.56
CA HIS A 178 -8.38 -1.93 9.38
C HIS A 178 -8.43 -1.32 7.98
N THR A 179 -8.58 -2.14 6.93
CA THR A 179 -8.72 -1.65 5.55
C THR A 179 -9.95 -0.76 5.35
N LEU A 180 -11.08 -1.07 6.00
CA LEU A 180 -12.29 -0.26 5.89
C LEU A 180 -12.12 1.08 6.60
N TYR A 181 -11.53 1.09 7.80
CA TYR A 181 -11.23 2.32 8.53
C TYR A 181 -10.30 3.22 7.73
N SER A 182 -9.19 2.68 7.20
CA SER A 182 -8.27 3.43 6.34
C SER A 182 -8.96 3.96 5.08
N PHE A 183 -9.83 3.15 4.46
CA PHE A 183 -10.59 3.58 3.28
C PHE A 183 -11.52 4.75 3.62
N VAL A 184 -12.33 4.65 4.69
CA VAL A 184 -13.24 5.73 5.12
C VAL A 184 -12.47 7.00 5.48
N ALA A 185 -11.35 6.88 6.21
CA ALA A 185 -10.50 8.02 6.54
C ALA A 185 -9.99 8.74 5.28
N MET A 186 -9.54 7.97 4.27
CA MET A 186 -9.12 8.53 2.99
C MET A 186 -10.28 9.18 2.20
N GLN A 187 -11.50 8.65 2.29
CA GLN A 187 -12.67 9.28 1.67
C GLN A 187 -13.04 10.60 2.32
N ILE A 188 -12.96 10.70 3.66
CA ILE A 188 -13.18 11.94 4.40
C ILE A 188 -12.11 12.97 4.02
N LEU A 189 -10.83 12.58 4.00
CA LEU A 189 -9.74 13.47 3.62
C LEU A 189 -9.89 13.98 2.18
N THR A 190 -10.24 13.10 1.25
CA THR A 190 -10.48 13.46 -0.16
C THR A 190 -11.64 14.45 -0.29
N LEU A 191 -12.73 14.25 0.47
CA LEU A 191 -13.86 15.18 0.48
C LEU A 191 -13.45 16.56 1.02
N LEU A 192 -12.70 16.59 2.12
CA LEU A 192 -12.19 17.84 2.70
C LEU A 192 -11.23 18.57 1.73
N GLN A 193 -10.37 17.84 1.03
CA GLN A 193 -9.49 18.41 0.00
C GLN A 193 -10.28 19.02 -1.15
N PHE A 194 -11.29 18.34 -1.69
CA PHE A 194 -12.13 18.92 -2.74
C PHE A 194 -13.02 20.06 -2.23
N GLY A 195 -13.44 20.01 -0.97
CA GLY A 195 -14.08 21.14 -0.28
C GLY A 195 -13.18 22.36 -0.26
N GLY A 196 -11.94 22.20 0.22
CA GLY A 196 -10.93 23.26 0.23
C GLY A 196 -10.64 23.81 -1.16
N TYR A 197 -10.48 22.95 -2.16
CA TYR A 197 -10.28 23.38 -3.55
C TYR A 197 -11.47 24.21 -4.07
N THR A 198 -12.70 23.80 -3.76
CA THR A 198 -13.91 24.50 -4.19
C THR A 198 -13.98 25.93 -3.64
N LEU A 199 -13.40 26.18 -2.45
CA LEU A 199 -13.33 27.51 -1.86
C LEU A 199 -12.34 28.43 -2.57
N VAL A 200 -11.23 27.89 -3.09
CA VAL A 200 -10.13 28.69 -3.66
C VAL A 200 -10.07 28.70 -5.20
N ARG A 201 -10.84 27.85 -5.88
CA ARG A 201 -10.78 27.68 -7.35
C ARG A 201 -10.98 28.96 -8.17
N ASN A 202 -11.67 29.95 -7.63
CA ASN A 202 -11.99 31.22 -8.30
C ASN A 202 -11.07 32.38 -7.85
N SER A 203 -10.09 32.12 -6.98
CA SER A 203 -9.15 33.15 -6.53
C SER A 203 -8.26 33.58 -7.69
N THR A 204 -8.33 34.84 -8.11
CA THR A 204 -7.40 35.41 -9.11
C THR A 204 -5.98 35.47 -8.57
N ASP A 205 -5.84 35.88 -7.31
CA ASP A 205 -4.56 36.13 -6.66
C ASP A 205 -3.73 34.85 -6.55
N LEU A 206 -4.40 33.71 -6.28
CA LEU A 206 -3.76 32.41 -6.23
C LEU A 206 -3.10 32.05 -7.57
N PHE A 207 -3.73 32.34 -8.71
CA PHE A 207 -3.16 32.01 -10.02
C PHE A 207 -2.10 33.05 -10.45
N GLN A 208 -2.36 34.33 -10.21
CA GLN A 208 -1.43 35.41 -10.52
C GLN A 208 -0.11 35.29 -9.75
N SER A 209 -0.15 34.81 -8.51
CA SER A 209 1.05 34.54 -7.70
C SER A 209 2.01 33.53 -8.35
N PHE A 210 1.50 32.68 -9.27
CA PHE A 210 2.29 31.72 -10.04
C PHE A 210 2.40 32.09 -11.53
N GLY A 211 2.09 33.34 -11.89
CA GLY A 211 2.27 33.87 -13.25
C GLY A 211 1.18 33.47 -14.25
N PHE A 212 -0.02 33.10 -13.77
CA PHE A 212 -1.15 32.77 -14.63
C PHE A 212 -2.19 33.90 -14.65
N ASP A 213 -2.39 34.50 -15.83
CA ASP A 213 -3.42 35.52 -16.06
C ASP A 213 -4.85 34.94 -16.19
N THR A 214 -4.93 33.62 -16.39
CA THR A 214 -6.19 32.86 -16.48
C THR A 214 -6.24 31.81 -15.38
N GLN A 215 -7.40 31.16 -15.19
CA GLN A 215 -7.56 30.08 -14.21
C GLN A 215 -7.73 28.69 -14.87
N PRO A 216 -6.71 28.11 -15.52
CA PRO A 216 -6.82 26.75 -16.04
C PRO A 216 -7.08 25.76 -14.91
N VAL A 217 -8.11 24.93 -15.07
CA VAL A 217 -8.54 23.95 -14.06
C VAL A 217 -7.38 23.09 -13.54
N LEU A 218 -6.57 22.54 -14.45
CA LEU A 218 -5.47 21.66 -14.07
C LEU A 218 -4.41 22.38 -13.24
N ILE A 219 -4.11 23.63 -13.59
CA ILE A 219 -3.15 24.46 -12.86
C ILE A 219 -3.69 24.80 -11.48
N GLY A 220 -4.98 25.13 -11.37
CA GLY A 220 -5.63 25.38 -10.08
C GLY A 220 -5.54 24.19 -9.13
N LEU A 221 -5.79 22.98 -9.64
CA LEU A 221 -5.64 21.74 -8.87
C LEU A 221 -4.19 21.52 -8.42
N ILE A 222 -3.22 21.75 -9.29
CA ILE A 222 -1.79 21.61 -8.98
C ILE A 222 -1.37 22.62 -7.90
N ILE A 223 -1.69 23.90 -8.07
CA ILE A 223 -1.36 24.95 -7.10
C ILE A 223 -2.01 24.65 -5.74
N PHE A 224 -3.28 24.25 -5.74
CA PHE A 224 -3.97 23.86 -4.53
C PHE A 224 -3.28 22.69 -3.83
N GLN A 225 -2.91 21.63 -4.58
CA GLN A 225 -2.19 20.49 -4.03
C GLN A 225 -0.88 20.91 -3.35
N HIS A 226 -0.12 21.83 -3.94
CA HIS A 226 1.11 22.35 -3.35
C HIS A 226 0.85 23.20 -2.11
N THR A 227 -0.23 23.99 -2.12
CA THR A 227 -0.62 24.86 -1.01
C THR A 227 -0.97 24.04 0.25
N VAL A 228 -1.59 22.87 0.08
CA VAL A 228 -2.00 22.01 1.21
C VAL A 228 -0.93 21.06 1.71
N ILE A 229 0.27 21.03 1.12
CA ILE A 229 1.39 20.13 1.52
C ILE A 229 1.67 20.19 3.04
N PRO A 230 1.78 21.37 3.70
CA PRO A 230 2.05 21.41 5.14
C PRO A 230 0.99 20.71 5.97
N VAL A 231 -0.30 20.90 5.62
CA VAL A 231 -1.41 20.20 6.28
C VAL A 231 -1.35 18.70 5.99
N GLN A 232 -1.00 18.33 4.76
CA GLN A 232 -0.86 16.92 4.36
C GLN A 232 0.21 16.20 5.17
N HIS A 233 1.33 16.85 5.50
CA HIS A 233 2.36 16.27 6.37
C HIS A 233 1.85 16.00 7.79
N LEU A 234 1.08 16.92 8.38
CA LEU A 234 0.46 16.71 9.69
C LEU A 234 -0.56 15.58 9.68
N VAL A 235 -1.40 15.52 8.65
CA VAL A 235 -2.37 14.43 8.47
C VAL A 235 -1.66 13.10 8.27
N SER A 236 -0.60 13.06 7.45
CA SER A 236 0.20 11.86 7.21
C SER A 236 0.83 11.33 8.49
N PHE A 237 1.34 12.22 9.36
CA PHE A 237 1.85 11.83 10.67
C PHE A 237 0.77 11.15 11.51
N GLY A 238 -0.42 11.75 11.61
CA GLY A 238 -1.55 11.16 12.34
C GLY A 238 -1.98 9.80 11.78
N LEU A 239 -2.06 9.67 10.45
CA LEU A 239 -2.40 8.40 9.79
C LEU A 239 -1.33 7.32 10.02
N ASN A 240 -0.04 7.68 10.07
CA ASN A 240 1.05 6.75 10.38
C ASN A 240 0.94 6.23 11.82
N LEU A 241 0.58 7.07 12.80
CA LEU A 241 0.34 6.62 14.18
C LEU A 241 -0.83 5.63 14.27
N VAL A 242 -1.92 5.87 13.51
CA VAL A 242 -3.05 4.94 13.43
C VAL A 242 -2.63 3.62 12.78
N SER A 243 -1.87 3.68 11.67
CA SER A 243 -1.31 2.49 11.01
C SER A 243 -0.47 1.67 11.99
N ARG A 244 0.42 2.30 12.76
CA ARG A 244 1.21 1.63 13.81
C ARG A 244 0.34 0.96 14.86
N SER A 245 -0.76 1.58 15.27
CA SER A 245 -1.70 0.94 16.19
C SER A 245 -2.38 -0.29 15.57
N PHE A 246 -2.72 -0.25 14.28
CA PHE A 246 -3.30 -1.40 13.59
C PHE A 246 -2.34 -2.58 13.52
N GLU A 247 -1.04 -2.34 13.33
CA GLU A 247 -0.02 -3.39 13.37
C GLU A 247 0.02 -4.10 14.73
N PHE A 248 0.04 -3.35 15.84
CA PHE A 248 0.01 -3.94 17.19
C PHE A 248 -1.27 -4.73 17.45
N GLN A 249 -2.42 -4.26 16.95
CA GLN A 249 -3.68 -4.98 17.08
C GLN A 249 -3.69 -6.28 16.25
N ALA A 250 -3.09 -6.26 15.06
CA ALA A 250 -2.94 -7.45 14.22
C ALA A 250 -1.95 -8.47 14.82
N ASP A 251 -0.84 -8.00 15.41
CA ASP A 251 0.09 -8.84 16.17
C ASP A 251 -0.59 -9.48 17.39
N ALA A 252 -1.35 -8.70 18.16
CA ALA A 252 -2.13 -9.22 19.28
C ALA A 252 -3.19 -10.23 18.84
N PHE A 253 -3.81 -10.03 17.67
CA PHE A 253 -4.75 -10.98 17.09
C PHE A 253 -4.07 -12.30 16.74
N ALA A 254 -2.93 -12.27 16.03
CA ALA A 254 -2.17 -13.48 15.69
C ALA A 254 -1.69 -14.22 16.95
N LYS A 255 -1.28 -13.46 17.97
CA LYS A 255 -0.94 -14.00 19.28
C LYS A 255 -2.11 -14.73 19.94
N ASN A 256 -3.31 -14.15 19.94
CA ASN A 256 -4.50 -14.77 20.53
C ASN A 256 -4.92 -16.07 19.82
N LEU A 257 -4.44 -16.28 18.59
CA LEU A 257 -4.59 -17.54 17.85
C LEU A 257 -3.51 -18.58 18.19
N GLY A 258 -2.58 -18.26 19.08
CA GLY A 258 -1.49 -19.14 19.50
C GLY A 258 -0.19 -19.00 18.69
N TYR A 259 -0.10 -18.01 17.79
CA TYR A 259 1.04 -17.87 16.87
C TYR A 259 2.12 -16.89 17.36
N ALA A 260 2.15 -16.52 18.65
CA ALA A 260 3.09 -15.50 19.17
C ALA A 260 4.57 -15.85 18.88
N SER A 261 4.99 -17.06 19.22
CA SER A 261 6.37 -17.53 19.02
C SER A 261 6.73 -17.61 17.51
N SER A 262 5.84 -18.17 16.70
CA SER A 262 6.04 -18.28 15.25
C SER A 262 6.07 -16.92 14.56
N LEU A 263 5.22 -15.97 14.98
CA LEU A 263 5.21 -14.60 14.46
C LEU A 263 6.50 -13.87 14.85
N ARG A 264 6.96 -14.02 16.09
CA ARG A 264 8.24 -13.47 16.55
C ARG A 264 9.40 -13.94 15.67
N ALA A 265 9.47 -15.25 15.42
CA ALA A 265 10.50 -15.84 14.54
C ALA A 265 10.39 -15.31 13.11
N ALA A 266 9.17 -15.21 12.57
CA ALA A 266 8.91 -14.68 11.24
C ALA A 266 9.34 -13.21 11.11
N LEU A 267 9.00 -12.36 12.09
CA LEU A 267 9.35 -10.93 12.07
C LEU A 267 10.86 -10.70 12.14
N VAL A 268 11.57 -11.44 12.99
CA VAL A 268 13.04 -11.36 13.08
C VAL A 268 13.65 -11.78 11.75
N LYS A 269 13.21 -12.90 11.18
CA LYS A 269 13.73 -13.39 9.91
C LYS A 269 13.45 -12.41 8.77
N LEU A 270 12.23 -11.86 8.67
CA LEU A 270 11.89 -10.87 7.64
C LEU A 270 12.72 -9.60 7.79
N GLN A 271 13.05 -9.18 9.01
CA GLN A 271 13.90 -8.02 9.25
C GLN A 271 15.36 -8.30 8.81
N GLU A 272 15.89 -9.48 9.13
CA GLU A 272 17.23 -9.93 8.75
C GLU A 272 17.37 -10.06 7.23
N GLU A 273 16.42 -10.75 6.59
CA GLU A 273 16.42 -10.98 5.14
C GLU A 273 16.24 -9.68 4.34
N ASN A 274 15.51 -8.69 4.88
CA ASN A 274 15.36 -7.37 4.25
C ASN A 274 16.47 -6.37 4.63
N LEU A 275 17.42 -6.74 5.50
CA LEU A 275 18.45 -5.85 6.06
C LEU A 275 17.86 -4.52 6.60
N SER A 276 16.67 -4.62 7.19
CA SER A 276 15.94 -3.46 7.71
C SER A 276 16.58 -2.92 8.98
N ALA A 277 16.44 -1.61 9.21
CA ALA A 277 17.07 -0.92 10.34
C ALA A 277 16.63 -1.51 11.70
N MET A 278 17.60 -1.99 12.50
CA MET A 278 17.34 -2.66 13.79
C MET A 278 17.09 -1.69 14.95
N ASN A 279 17.74 -0.53 14.94
CA ASN A 279 17.57 0.52 15.93
C ASN A 279 17.33 1.84 15.20
N THR A 280 16.09 2.32 15.24
CA THR A 280 15.65 3.50 14.51
C THR A 280 15.39 4.64 15.48
N ASP A 281 15.72 5.86 15.04
CA ASP A 281 15.43 7.05 15.84
C ASP A 281 13.90 7.16 16.09
N PRO A 282 13.46 7.45 17.33
CA PRO A 282 12.05 7.53 17.66
C PRO A 282 11.27 8.59 16.87
N TRP A 283 11.88 9.73 16.55
CA TRP A 283 11.22 10.79 15.77
C TRP A 283 11.13 10.43 14.30
N TYR A 284 12.22 9.87 13.76
CA TYR A 284 12.25 9.38 12.39
C TYR A 284 11.19 8.27 12.18
N SER A 285 11.15 7.28 13.07
CA SER A 285 10.18 6.18 12.98
C SER A 285 8.75 6.65 13.20
N ALA A 286 8.51 7.57 14.14
CA ALA A 286 7.18 8.13 14.36
C ALA A 286 6.61 8.84 13.12
N TYR A 287 7.47 9.52 12.35
CA TYR A 287 7.04 10.23 11.17
C TYR A 287 7.00 9.38 9.89
N HIS A 288 8.02 8.57 9.65
CA HIS A 288 8.19 7.88 8.37
C HIS A 288 7.64 6.45 8.33
N TYR A 289 7.56 5.76 9.46
CA TYR A 289 7.21 4.33 9.45
C TYR A 289 5.73 4.11 9.68
N SER A 290 5.09 3.44 8.72
CA SER A 290 3.72 2.92 8.86
C SER A 290 3.64 1.68 9.76
N HIS A 291 4.78 1.00 9.97
CA HIS A 291 4.92 -0.16 10.84
C HIS A 291 5.81 0.18 12.03
N PRO A 292 5.47 -0.25 13.26
CA PRO A 292 6.35 -0.03 14.41
C PRO A 292 7.70 -0.75 14.21
N PRO A 293 8.81 -0.19 14.73
CA PRO A 293 10.10 -0.87 14.76
C PRO A 293 10.00 -2.29 15.31
N LEU A 294 10.82 -3.21 14.78
CA LEU A 294 10.80 -4.62 15.16
C LEU A 294 10.81 -4.81 16.69
N VAL A 295 11.72 -4.12 17.39
CA VAL A 295 11.88 -4.24 18.85
C VAL A 295 10.58 -3.91 19.60
N GLU A 296 9.81 -2.90 19.15
CA GLU A 296 8.52 -2.55 19.76
C GLU A 296 7.49 -3.68 19.56
N ARG A 297 7.43 -4.27 18.36
CA ARG A 297 6.53 -5.39 18.05
C ARG A 297 6.87 -6.63 18.86
N LEU A 298 8.15 -6.98 18.96
CA LEU A 298 8.61 -8.11 19.77
C LEU A 298 8.28 -7.91 21.26
N ALA A 299 8.48 -6.71 21.79
CA ALA A 299 8.13 -6.38 23.18
C ALA A 299 6.62 -6.54 23.45
N ALA A 300 5.76 -6.07 22.52
CA ALA A 300 4.31 -6.22 22.63
C ALA A 300 3.89 -7.71 22.57
N LEU A 301 4.56 -8.51 21.74
CA LEU A 301 4.36 -9.96 21.66
C LEU A 301 4.82 -10.67 22.94
N ASP A 302 5.82 -10.17 23.66
CA ASP A 302 6.31 -10.76 24.92
C ASP A 302 5.41 -10.37 26.13
N GLU A 303 4.99 -9.10 26.25
CA GLU A 303 4.22 -8.60 27.40
C GLU A 303 2.86 -9.30 27.58
N LEU A 304 2.16 -9.52 26.46
CA LEU A 304 0.85 -10.16 26.50
C LEU A 304 0.92 -11.65 26.88
N GLU A 305 2.12 -12.26 26.94
CA GLU A 305 2.29 -13.70 27.22
C GLU A 305 2.41 -13.93 28.73
N LYS A 306 2.93 -12.92 29.44
CA LYS A 306 3.02 -12.89 30.90
C LYS A 306 1.66 -12.74 31.59
N LYS A 307 0.61 -12.30 30.89
CA LYS A 307 -0.76 -12.21 31.45
C LYS A 307 -1.56 -13.51 31.33
N THR A 308 -1.09 -14.47 30.54
CA THR A 308 -1.79 -15.74 30.26
C THR A 308 -1.11 -16.95 30.93
N ARG A 309 0.02 -16.72 31.61
CA ARG A 309 0.68 -17.67 32.53
C ARG A 309 0.38 -17.27 33.96
#